data_AF-A0A512IDC3-F1
#
_entry.id   AF-A0A512IDC3-F1
#
_cell.length_a   1.000
_cell.length_b   1.000
_cell.length_c   1.000
_cell.angle_alpha   90.00
_cell.angle_beta   90.00
_cell.angle_gamma   90.00
#
_symmetry.space_group_name_H-M   'P 1'
#
loop_
_entity.id
_entity.type
_entity.pdbx_description
1 polymer ?
#
loop_
_entity_poly.entity_id
_entity_poly.type
_entity_poly.pdbx_seq_one_letter_code
_entity_poly.pdbx_strand_id
1 'polypeptide(L)'
;MDLPGVLAGRHIVRGAAFGAAAGAVLALFTRNGHAIDLGVLVGVALELLRARVRGDLTAPAAENGSMTSTPPSRRLDPLQTGLFCGLAVGVVVAALTRQLFWIAACTGCGAGVGWLLGRTRPRPHEDGSGPRDGRARAGGAQREDETDDQDRVAGLPVPARRRAAVPPPEPGPTSDPEPEVMARARDEDLLNGVFILVLYNHRHARPVRPGREPVDIRAALSDLHDEAAIEDAILRTEELLAHAVDLAYGARDAHDDRVELQLAHPGFSPEHLSRALNWGHRTAR
;
A
#
# COMPACT_ATOMS: atom_id res chain seq x y z
N MET A 1 -30.02 -3.42 35.67
CA MET A 1 -28.75 -3.74 34.99
C MET A 1 -28.71 -2.93 33.71
N ASP A 2 -28.13 -1.74 33.74
CA ASP A 2 -27.96 -0.93 32.54
C ASP A 2 -26.68 -1.36 31.84
N LEU A 3 -26.84 -1.88 30.61
CA LEU A 3 -25.76 -2.41 29.81
C LEU A 3 -24.82 -1.26 29.39
N PRO A 4 -23.50 -1.33 29.64
CA PRO A 4 -22.51 -0.34 29.19
C PRO A 4 -22.37 -0.21 27.66
N GLY A 5 -23.25 -0.85 26.86
CA GLY A 5 -23.20 -0.88 25.40
C GLY A 5 -23.88 0.29 24.67
N VAL A 6 -24.75 1.08 25.33
CA VAL A 6 -25.59 2.07 24.63
C VAL A 6 -24.78 3.27 24.12
N LEU A 7 -23.78 3.73 24.87
CA LEU A 7 -22.91 4.85 24.48
C LEU A 7 -21.93 4.46 23.36
N ALA A 8 -21.29 3.29 23.48
CA ALA A 8 -20.41 2.77 22.44
C ALA A 8 -21.17 2.52 21.12
N GLY A 9 -22.40 1.99 21.19
CA GLY A 9 -23.24 1.77 20.02
C GLY A 9 -23.53 3.05 19.23
N ARG A 10 -23.74 4.18 19.91
CA ARG A 10 -24.00 5.47 19.23
C ARG A 10 -22.79 5.98 18.46
N HIS A 11 -21.58 5.78 18.96
CA HIS A 11 -20.35 6.17 18.26
C HIS A 11 -20.04 5.24 17.09
N ILE A 12 -20.31 3.94 17.24
CA ILE A 12 -20.16 2.97 16.15
C ILE A 12 -21.13 3.31 15.00
N VAL A 13 -22.40 3.58 15.30
CA VAL A 13 -23.39 3.92 14.26
C VAL A 13 -23.05 5.24 13.55
N ARG A 14 -22.62 6.26 14.29
CA ARG A 14 -22.19 7.55 13.69
C ARG A 14 -20.94 7.39 12.83
N GLY A 15 -19.95 6.66 13.32
CA GLY A 15 -18.73 6.37 12.59
C GLY A 15 -19.00 5.54 11.34
N ALA A 16 -19.85 4.52 11.45
CA ALA A 16 -20.26 3.69 10.31
C ALA A 16 -21.01 4.49 9.25
N ALA A 17 -21.93 5.38 9.65
CA ALA A 17 -22.68 6.22 8.70
C ALA A 17 -21.77 7.21 7.97
N PHE A 18 -20.86 7.87 8.69
CA PHE A 18 -19.90 8.80 8.09
C PHE A 18 -18.89 8.08 7.21
N GLY A 19 -18.44 6.91 7.66
CA GLY A 19 -17.56 6.01 6.92
C GLY A 19 -18.19 5.46 5.64
N ALA A 20 -19.44 5.00 5.71
CA ALA A 20 -20.19 4.52 4.55
C ALA A 20 -20.37 5.62 3.50
N ALA A 21 -20.68 6.85 3.93
CA ALA A 21 -20.83 7.98 3.02
C ALA A 21 -19.50 8.32 2.31
N ALA A 22 -18.38 8.35 3.05
CA ALA A 22 -17.06 8.57 2.48
C ALA A 22 -16.64 7.41 1.55
N GLY A 23 -16.92 6.16 1.94
CA GLY A 23 -16.66 4.97 1.15
C GLY A 23 -17.49 4.89 -0.13
N ALA A 24 -18.75 5.35 -0.10
CA ALA A 24 -19.62 5.43 -1.27
C ALA A 24 -19.12 6.48 -2.28
N VAL A 25 -18.66 7.64 -1.81
CA VAL A 25 -18.00 8.63 -2.66
C VAL A 25 -16.74 8.04 -3.28
N LEU A 26 -15.92 7.34 -2.48
CA LEU A 26 -14.70 6.69 -2.96
C LEU A 26 -15.00 5.58 -3.99
N ALA A 27 -16.07 4.80 -3.79
CA ALA A 27 -16.52 3.76 -4.71
C ALA A 27 -16.96 4.34 -6.06
N LEU A 28 -17.63 5.51 -6.07
CA LEU A 28 -18.01 6.22 -7.29
C LEU A 28 -16.78 6.64 -8.11
N PHE A 29 -15.71 7.11 -7.46
CA PHE A 29 -14.49 7.54 -8.14
C PHE A 29 -13.58 6.39 -8.56
N THR A 30 -13.54 5.29 -7.79
CA THR A 30 -12.63 4.17 -8.03
C THR A 30 -13.26 2.99 -8.76
N ARG A 31 -14.59 3.00 -8.97
CA ARG A 31 -15.41 1.88 -9.45
C ARG A 31 -15.19 0.57 -8.68
N ASN A 32 -14.75 0.67 -7.43
CA ASN A 32 -14.37 -0.49 -6.63
C ASN A 32 -15.35 -0.68 -5.48
N GLY A 33 -16.12 -1.78 -5.49
CA GLY A 33 -17.17 -2.04 -4.50
C GLY A 33 -16.66 -2.15 -3.06
N HIS A 34 -15.41 -2.58 -2.88
CA HIS A 34 -14.77 -2.73 -1.57
C HIS A 34 -14.46 -1.39 -0.86
N ALA A 35 -14.58 -0.26 -1.56
CA ALA A 35 -14.33 1.05 -0.98
C ALA A 35 -15.38 1.44 0.09
N ILE A 36 -16.59 0.86 0.02
CA ILE A 36 -17.66 1.11 1.00
C ILE A 36 -17.31 0.46 2.34
N ASP A 37 -16.92 -0.81 2.33
CA ASP A 37 -16.55 -1.57 3.54
C ASP A 37 -15.34 -0.94 4.24
N LEU A 38 -14.34 -0.53 3.45
CA LEU A 38 -13.17 0.18 3.95
C LEU A 38 -13.57 1.54 4.57
N GLY A 39 -14.46 2.28 3.90
CA GLY A 39 -14.98 3.54 4.40
C GLY A 39 -15.67 3.37 5.75
N VAL A 40 -16.55 2.38 5.89
CA VAL A 40 -17.25 2.05 7.15
C VAL A 40 -16.25 1.77 8.27
N LEU A 41 -15.26 0.90 8.02
CA LEU A 41 -14.22 0.57 9.01
C LEU A 41 -13.43 1.80 9.46
N VAL A 42 -12.99 2.63 8.51
CA VAL A 42 -12.25 3.86 8.81
C VAL A 42 -13.11 4.86 9.57
N GLY A 43 -14.37 5.03 9.20
CA GLY A 43 -15.30 5.93 9.88
C GLY A 43 -15.60 5.51 11.32
N VAL A 44 -15.81 4.21 11.56
CA VAL A 44 -15.96 3.66 12.92
C VAL A 44 -14.69 3.89 13.75
N ALA A 45 -13.52 3.61 13.18
CA ALA A 45 -12.25 3.80 13.87
C ALA A 45 -12.02 5.28 14.24
N LEU A 46 -12.30 6.21 13.33
CA LEU A 46 -12.17 7.66 13.58
C LEU A 46 -13.15 8.16 14.64
N GLU A 47 -14.41 7.72 14.61
CA GLU A 47 -15.40 8.18 15.58
C GLU A 47 -15.15 7.58 16.98
N LEU A 48 -14.67 6.33 17.05
CA LEU A 48 -14.20 5.74 18.31
C LEU A 48 -12.96 6.46 18.85
N LEU A 49 -12.01 6.82 17.98
CA LEU A 49 -10.84 7.62 18.36
C LEU A 49 -11.28 9.00 18.88
N ARG A 50 -12.23 9.64 18.21
CA ARG A 50 -12.80 10.94 18.61
C ARG A 50 -13.53 10.86 19.95
N ALA A 51 -14.35 9.83 20.15
CA ALA A 51 -15.03 9.57 21.41
C ALA A 51 -14.03 9.29 22.54
N ARG A 52 -12.92 8.59 22.24
CA ARG A 52 -11.85 8.35 23.20
C ARG A 52 -11.10 9.64 23.58
N VAL A 53 -10.79 10.49 22.61
CA VAL A 53 -10.13 11.80 22.83
C VAL A 53 -11.02 12.73 23.66
N ARG A 54 -12.34 12.68 23.48
CA ARG A 54 -13.30 13.42 24.32
C ARG A 54 -13.48 12.84 25.73
N GLY A 55 -12.98 11.64 25.98
CA GLY A 55 -13.16 10.95 27.26
C GLY A 55 -14.49 10.20 27.39
N ASP A 56 -15.33 10.22 26.35
CA ASP A 56 -16.67 9.62 26.32
C ASP A 56 -16.63 8.10 26.51
N LEU A 57 -15.55 7.45 26.06
CA LEU A 57 -15.36 5.99 26.17
C LEU A 57 -14.73 5.53 27.50
N THR A 58 -14.28 6.46 28.33
CA THR A 58 -13.60 6.15 29.61
C THR A 58 -14.37 6.64 30.83
N ALA A 59 -15.54 7.24 30.64
CA ALA A 59 -16.41 7.57 31.76
C ALA A 59 -16.85 6.26 32.43
N PRO A 60 -16.40 5.96 33.67
CA PRO A 60 -16.97 4.85 34.41
C PRO A 60 -18.47 5.11 34.53
N ALA A 61 -19.29 4.10 34.23
CA ALA A 61 -20.72 4.17 34.50
C ALA A 61 -20.88 4.65 35.94
N ALA A 62 -21.46 5.84 36.11
CA ALA A 62 -21.54 6.49 37.39
C ALA A 62 -22.29 5.59 38.37
N GLU A 63 -21.56 4.83 39.18
CA GLU A 63 -22.11 4.24 40.39
C GLU A 63 -22.48 5.42 41.29
N ASN A 64 -23.77 5.48 41.58
CA ASN A 64 -24.39 6.48 42.43
C ASN A 64 -23.62 6.61 43.75
N GLY A 65 -23.09 7.81 44.01
CA GLY A 65 -22.80 8.27 45.36
C GLY A 65 -21.33 8.37 45.74
N SER A 66 -20.59 9.34 45.17
CA SER A 66 -19.60 10.10 45.94
C SER A 66 -19.23 11.37 45.18
N MET A 67 -19.80 12.50 45.59
CA MET A 67 -19.29 13.81 45.24
C MET A 67 -17.91 13.97 45.91
N THR A 68 -16.82 13.83 45.16
CA THR A 68 -15.56 14.61 45.24
C THR A 68 -14.38 13.80 44.73
N SER A 69 -14.23 13.70 43.41
CA SER A 69 -12.94 13.75 42.72
C SER A 69 -13.17 13.46 41.25
N THR A 70 -13.02 14.48 40.41
CA THR A 70 -12.90 14.30 38.97
C THR A 70 -11.70 13.38 38.69
N PRO A 71 -11.89 12.18 38.10
CA PRO A 71 -10.77 11.33 37.77
C PRO A 71 -9.91 12.04 36.71
N PRO A 72 -8.58 12.06 36.85
CA PRO A 72 -7.71 12.67 35.85
C PRO A 72 -7.87 11.88 34.55
N SER A 73 -8.49 12.49 33.55
CA SER A 73 -8.52 11.97 32.19
C SER A 73 -7.08 11.67 31.78
N ARG A 74 -6.73 10.39 31.57
CA ARG A 74 -5.43 9.98 31.03
C ARG A 74 -5.27 10.61 29.65
N ARG A 75 -4.68 11.80 29.61
CA ARG A 75 -4.25 12.44 28.37
C ARG A 75 -3.22 11.51 27.73
N LEU A 76 -3.56 11.01 26.54
CA LEU A 76 -2.59 10.30 25.71
C LEU A 76 -1.38 11.20 25.51
N ASP A 77 -0.21 10.59 25.56
CA ASP A 77 1.05 11.26 25.28
C ASP A 77 0.95 11.87 23.86
N PRO A 78 1.33 13.15 23.62
CA PRO A 78 1.36 13.76 22.29
C PRO A 78 2.01 12.87 21.21
N LEU A 79 2.98 12.02 21.58
CA LEU A 79 3.57 11.02 20.69
C LEU A 79 2.55 9.97 20.21
N GLN A 80 1.72 9.44 21.10
CA GLN A 80 0.69 8.46 20.74
C GLN A 80 -0.35 9.09 19.81
N THR A 81 -0.74 10.34 20.09
CA THR A 81 -1.71 11.06 19.24
C THR A 81 -1.16 11.30 17.83
N GLY A 82 0.11 11.70 17.72
CA GLY A 82 0.78 11.86 16.42
C GLY A 82 0.91 10.56 15.64
N LEU A 83 1.23 9.46 16.32
CA LEU A 83 1.33 8.12 15.72
C LEU A 83 -0.02 7.65 15.16
N PHE A 84 -1.10 7.76 15.94
CA PHE A 84 -2.43 7.34 15.50
C PHE A 84 -2.95 8.18 14.33
N CYS A 85 -2.68 9.49 14.34
CA CYS A 85 -3.05 10.37 13.23
C CYS A 85 -2.27 10.03 11.96
N GLY A 86 -0.95 9.82 12.07
CA GLY A 86 -0.10 9.41 10.94
C GLY A 86 -0.49 8.05 10.35
N LEU A 87 -0.84 7.10 11.21
CA LEU A 87 -1.30 5.77 10.79
C LEU A 87 -2.65 5.84 10.08
N ALA A 88 -3.62 6.62 10.62
CA ALA A 88 -4.92 6.80 9.98
C ALA A 88 -4.79 7.45 8.59
N VAL A 89 -3.98 8.50 8.47
CA VAL A 89 -3.69 9.15 7.18
C VAL A 89 -2.97 8.18 6.23
N GLY A 90 -1.98 7.43 6.73
CA GLY A 90 -1.22 6.45 5.95
C GLY A 90 -2.07 5.34 5.38
N VAL A 91 -3.02 4.81 6.15
CA VAL A 91 -3.98 3.79 5.69
C VAL A 91 -4.87 4.34 4.57
N VAL A 92 -5.36 5.57 4.71
CA VAL A 92 -6.19 6.22 3.66
C VAL A 92 -5.39 6.43 2.37
N VAL A 93 -4.15 6.94 2.47
CA VAL A 93 -3.29 7.17 1.30
C VAL A 93 -2.87 5.85 0.66
N ALA A 94 -2.55 4.82 1.44
CA ALA A 94 -2.19 3.51 0.92
C ALA A 94 -3.36 2.82 0.21
N ALA A 95 -4.59 2.96 0.74
CA ALA A 95 -5.80 2.47 0.09
C ALA A 95 -6.07 3.18 -1.25
N LEU A 96 -5.84 4.50 -1.30
CA LEU A 96 -6.01 5.30 -2.53
C LEU A 96 -4.96 5.00 -3.60
N THR A 97 -3.71 4.73 -3.19
CA THR A 97 -2.58 4.54 -4.10
C THR A 97 -2.29 3.08 -4.42
N ARG A 98 -2.98 2.13 -3.76
CA ARG A 98 -2.66 0.68 -3.74
C ARG A 98 -1.21 0.37 -3.37
N GLN A 99 -0.52 1.29 -2.69
CA GLN A 99 0.89 1.17 -2.35
C GLN A 99 1.06 1.23 -0.83
N LEU A 100 1.41 0.08 -0.24
CA LEU A 100 1.56 -0.09 1.21
C LEU A 100 2.70 0.76 1.81
N PHE A 101 3.66 1.22 0.99
CA PHE A 101 4.77 2.05 1.48
C PHE A 101 4.30 3.37 2.10
N TRP A 102 3.14 3.89 1.67
CA TRP A 102 2.58 5.13 2.22
C TRP A 102 2.18 5.01 3.68
N ILE A 103 1.85 3.80 4.16
CA ILE A 103 1.56 3.57 5.58
C ILE A 103 2.81 3.87 6.42
N ALA A 104 3.97 3.34 6.00
CA ALA A 104 5.24 3.56 6.69
C ALA A 104 5.67 5.04 6.63
N ALA A 105 5.54 5.67 5.46
CA ALA A 105 5.87 7.09 5.26
C ALA A 105 5.02 8.01 6.13
N CYS A 106 3.69 7.85 6.11
CA CYS A 106 2.78 8.69 6.91
C CYS A 106 2.89 8.40 8.41
N THR A 107 3.12 7.16 8.82
CA THR A 107 3.36 6.82 10.24
C THR A 107 4.66 7.45 10.74
N GLY A 108 5.72 7.42 9.93
CA GLY A 108 6.98 8.11 10.22
C GLY A 108 6.82 9.63 10.36
N CYS A 109 6.09 10.25 9.43
CA CYS A 109 5.77 11.69 9.50
C CYS A 109 4.94 12.02 10.74
N GLY A 110 3.92 11.22 11.07
CA GLY A 110 3.09 11.40 12.26
C GLY A 110 3.88 11.29 13.57
N ALA A 111 4.80 10.33 13.65
CA ALA A 111 5.72 10.19 14.78
C ALA A 111 6.66 11.41 14.90
N GLY A 112 7.20 11.89 13.77
CA GLY A 112 8.06 13.08 13.73
C GLY A 112 7.35 14.34 14.22
N VAL A 113 6.12 14.58 13.77
CA VAL A 113 5.29 15.72 14.21
C VAL A 113 4.95 15.61 15.71
N GLY A 114 4.57 14.42 16.18
CA GLY A 114 4.28 14.17 17.59
C GLY A 114 5.49 14.44 18.50
N TRP A 115 6.68 14.05 18.05
CA TRP A 115 7.93 14.33 18.75
C TRP A 115 8.29 15.81 18.76
N LEU A 116 8.11 16.52 17.64
CA LEU A 116 8.37 17.95 17.54
C LEU A 116 7.47 18.74 18.50
N LEU A 117 6.17 18.41 18.53
CA LEU A 117 5.19 19.02 19.44
C LEU A 117 5.50 18.71 20.91
N GLY A 118 6.00 17.51 21.20
CA GLY A 118 6.46 17.11 22.53
C GLY A 118 7.65 17.94 23.02
N ARG A 119 8.59 18.30 22.12
CA ARG A 119 9.74 19.14 22.47
C ARG A 119 9.39 20.60 22.71
N THR A 120 8.36 21.12 22.05
CA THR A 120 7.94 22.51 22.22
C THR A 120 7.14 22.77 23.50
N ARG A 121 6.79 21.73 24.28
CA ARG A 121 6.15 21.95 25.57
C ARG A 121 7.19 22.42 26.58
N PRO A 122 7.11 23.68 27.06
CA PRO A 122 7.93 24.10 28.18
C PRO A 122 7.61 23.18 29.35
N ARG A 123 8.65 22.53 29.91
CA ARG A 123 8.51 21.82 31.17
C ARG A 123 7.93 22.82 32.17
N PRO A 124 6.76 22.56 32.78
CA PRO A 124 6.32 23.38 33.89
C PRO A 124 7.43 23.33 34.93
N HIS A 125 8.00 24.49 35.21
CA HIS A 125 8.98 24.66 36.28
C HIS A 125 8.21 24.39 37.57
N GLU A 126 8.26 23.15 38.06
CA GLU A 126 7.83 22.83 39.41
C GLU A 126 8.82 23.47 40.37
N ASP A 127 8.56 24.74 40.70
CA ASP A 127 9.07 25.39 41.90
C ASP A 127 8.41 24.70 43.10
N GLY A 128 9.02 23.59 43.53
CA GLY A 128 8.61 22.79 44.68
C GLY A 128 9.79 22.62 45.64
N SER A 129 9.93 23.58 46.54
CA SER A 129 10.79 23.52 47.72
C SER A 129 10.43 22.33 48.62
N GLY A 130 11.44 21.51 48.97
CA GLY A 130 11.33 20.45 49.96
C GLY A 130 12.71 20.02 50.47
N PRO A 131 12.94 19.88 51.79
CA PRO A 131 14.25 19.96 52.38
C PRO A 131 15.07 18.68 52.25
N ARG A 132 16.37 18.95 52.28
CA ARG A 132 17.54 18.12 52.14
C ARG A 132 17.81 17.41 53.46
N ASP A 133 17.64 16.09 53.50
CA ASP A 133 18.26 15.25 54.53
C ASP A 133 19.37 14.41 53.90
N GLY A 134 20.56 14.57 54.47
CA GLY A 134 21.81 14.07 53.93
C GLY A 134 22.11 12.62 54.32
N ARG A 135 22.83 11.94 53.44
CA ARG A 135 23.94 11.08 53.88
C ARG A 135 24.94 10.87 52.77
N ALA A 136 26.14 11.38 53.00
CA ALA A 136 27.33 11.06 52.24
C ALA A 136 27.77 9.62 52.51
N ARG A 137 28.26 8.92 51.48
CA ARG A 137 29.39 8.00 51.64
C ARG A 137 30.22 7.96 50.37
N ALA A 138 31.49 8.25 50.55
CA ALA A 138 32.51 8.38 49.54
C ALA A 138 33.16 7.03 49.20
N GLY A 139 33.72 6.96 48.00
CA GLY A 139 35.05 6.39 47.75
C GLY A 139 35.11 4.94 47.31
N GLY A 140 35.59 4.73 46.08
CA GLY A 140 36.05 3.43 45.60
C GLY A 140 36.29 3.44 44.09
N ALA A 141 37.52 3.74 43.70
CA ALA A 141 38.02 3.71 42.32
C ALA A 141 38.62 2.34 41.98
N GLN A 142 38.38 1.84 40.76
CA GLN A 142 39.14 0.86 39.96
C GLN A 142 38.23 0.58 38.74
N ARG A 143 38.52 0.92 37.47
CA ARG A 143 39.71 0.80 36.60
C ARG A 143 40.20 -0.63 36.46
N GLU A 144 39.90 -1.18 35.28
CA GLU A 144 40.31 -2.41 34.58
C GLU A 144 39.03 -3.03 33.99
N ASP A 145 38.95 -3.61 32.82
CA ASP A 145 39.77 -3.77 31.62
C ASP A 145 38.81 -4.46 30.61
N GLU A 146 39.22 -4.70 29.37
CA GLU A 146 38.48 -5.36 28.28
C GLU A 146 37.73 -4.44 27.31
N THR A 147 38.42 -4.05 26.25
CA THR A 147 37.92 -4.38 24.90
C THR A 147 39.10 -4.51 23.95
N ASP A 148 39.43 -5.78 23.70
CA ASP A 148 39.80 -6.41 22.44
C ASP A 148 40.45 -5.56 21.33
N ASP A 149 41.68 -6.00 21.04
CA ASP A 149 42.28 -6.07 19.72
C ASP A 149 41.28 -6.35 18.60
N GLN A 150 41.21 -5.43 17.64
CA GLN A 150 41.01 -5.83 16.25
C GLN A 150 41.80 -4.93 15.32
N ASP A 151 43.09 -5.24 15.28
CA ASP A 151 44.02 -4.90 14.23
C ASP A 151 43.60 -5.61 12.92
N ARG A 152 42.96 -4.87 12.01
CA ARG A 152 42.78 -5.29 10.61
C ARG A 152 43.10 -4.14 9.65
N VAL A 153 44.39 -4.07 9.33
CA VAL A 153 44.96 -3.84 7.99
C VAL A 153 44.34 -2.68 7.21
N ALA A 154 45.00 -1.53 7.31
CA ALA A 154 44.89 -0.43 6.37
C ALA A 154 45.37 -0.85 4.97
N GLY A 155 44.43 -1.27 4.13
CA GLY A 155 44.62 -1.35 2.68
C GLY A 155 44.38 0.02 2.04
N LEU A 156 45.39 0.55 1.35
CA LEU A 156 45.32 1.78 0.57
C LEU A 156 44.12 1.76 -0.41
N PRO A 157 43.39 2.88 -0.56
CA PRO A 157 42.34 2.97 -1.56
C PRO A 157 42.96 2.90 -2.97
N VAL A 158 42.58 1.87 -3.72
CA VAL A 158 42.91 1.72 -5.14
C VAL A 158 42.35 2.94 -5.89
N PRO A 159 43.15 3.67 -6.68
CA PRO A 159 42.64 4.79 -7.46
C PRO A 159 41.60 4.26 -8.44
N ALA A 160 40.38 4.79 -8.34
CA ALA A 160 39.30 4.52 -9.27
C ALA A 160 39.78 4.87 -10.70
N ARG A 161 40.12 3.84 -11.49
CA ARG A 161 40.24 3.97 -12.93
C ARG A 161 38.88 4.46 -13.42
N ARG A 162 38.81 5.75 -13.75
CA ARG A 162 37.78 6.34 -14.61
C ARG A 162 37.70 5.47 -15.87
N ARG A 163 36.78 4.51 -15.90
CA ARG A 163 36.29 3.96 -17.15
C ARG A 163 35.66 5.14 -17.87
N ALA A 164 36.26 5.55 -18.98
CA ALA A 164 35.61 6.44 -19.92
C ALA A 164 34.20 5.88 -20.16
N ALA A 165 33.19 6.72 -19.92
CA ALA A 165 31.81 6.36 -20.20
C ALA A 165 31.75 5.96 -21.68
N VAL A 166 31.41 4.69 -21.94
CA VAL A 166 31.05 4.25 -23.28
C VAL A 166 29.89 5.16 -23.69
N PRO A 167 30.00 5.92 -24.81
CA PRO A 167 28.88 6.74 -25.25
C PRO A 167 27.66 5.85 -25.41
N PRO A 168 26.46 6.31 -25.00
CA PRO A 168 25.24 5.54 -25.18
C PRO A 168 25.14 5.12 -26.65
N PRO A 169 24.88 3.84 -26.94
CA PRO A 169 24.70 3.41 -28.32
C PRO A 169 23.62 4.28 -28.96
N GLU A 170 23.90 4.77 -30.17
CA GLU A 170 22.91 5.53 -30.94
C GLU A 170 21.61 4.71 -31.01
N PRO A 171 20.44 5.34 -30.81
CA PRO A 171 19.17 4.64 -30.93
C PRO A 171 19.09 4.05 -32.34
N GLY A 172 19.23 2.72 -32.42
CA GLY A 172 19.04 2.00 -33.66
C GLY A 172 17.64 2.26 -34.22
N PRO A 173 17.46 2.13 -35.54
CA PRO A 173 16.17 2.32 -36.19
C PRO A 173 15.10 1.48 -35.48
N THR A 174 13.95 2.12 -35.23
CA THR A 174 12.74 1.52 -34.69
C THR A 174 12.43 0.26 -35.49
N SER A 175 12.77 -0.89 -34.92
CA SER A 175 12.57 -2.15 -35.61
C SER A 175 11.07 -2.44 -35.59
N ASP A 176 10.48 -2.64 -36.77
CA ASP A 176 9.13 -3.17 -36.92
C ASP A 176 8.92 -4.36 -35.97
N PRO A 177 7.69 -4.58 -35.47
CA PRO A 177 7.41 -5.76 -34.67
C PRO A 177 7.90 -7.02 -35.38
N GLU A 178 8.41 -7.97 -34.60
CA GLU A 178 8.92 -9.22 -35.17
C GLU A 178 7.83 -9.84 -36.04
N PRO A 179 8.06 -10.02 -37.37
CA PRO A 179 7.02 -10.45 -38.30
C PRO A 179 6.40 -11.80 -37.90
N GLU A 180 7.14 -12.60 -37.13
CA GLU A 180 6.68 -13.85 -36.53
C GLU A 180 5.53 -13.67 -35.52
N VAL A 181 5.51 -12.57 -34.75
CA VAL A 181 4.45 -12.30 -33.76
C VAL A 181 3.15 -11.93 -34.48
N MET A 182 3.24 -11.11 -35.53
CA MET A 182 2.09 -10.73 -36.34
C MET A 182 1.54 -11.94 -37.11
N ALA A 183 2.40 -12.74 -37.74
CA ALA A 183 1.99 -13.96 -38.43
C ALA A 183 1.27 -14.92 -37.47
N ARG A 184 1.86 -15.16 -36.30
CA ARG A 184 1.25 -16.02 -35.28
C ARG A 184 -0.10 -15.50 -34.80
N ALA A 185 -0.24 -14.20 -34.56
CA ALA A 185 -1.50 -13.63 -34.10
C ALA A 185 -2.61 -13.77 -35.16
N ARG A 186 -2.26 -13.71 -36.44
CA ARG A 186 -3.20 -13.84 -37.56
C ARG A 186 -3.62 -15.29 -37.85
N ASP A 187 -2.82 -16.26 -37.43
CA ASP A 187 -3.12 -17.69 -37.56
C ASP A 187 -4.08 -18.21 -36.47
N GLU A 188 -4.36 -17.40 -35.45
CA GLU A 188 -5.25 -17.72 -34.33
C GLU A 188 -6.66 -17.13 -34.58
N ASP A 189 -7.67 -17.58 -33.81
CA ASP A 189 -8.95 -16.87 -33.79
C ASP A 189 -8.79 -15.46 -33.21
N LEU A 190 -9.73 -14.57 -33.53
CA LEU A 190 -9.68 -13.15 -33.17
C LEU A 190 -9.32 -12.90 -31.69
N LEU A 191 -9.93 -13.62 -30.75
CA LEU A 191 -9.66 -13.41 -29.31
C LEU A 191 -8.23 -13.82 -28.95
N ASN A 192 -7.80 -14.98 -29.40
CA ASN A 192 -6.46 -15.50 -29.10
C ASN A 192 -5.36 -14.72 -29.86
N GLY A 193 -5.63 -14.26 -31.08
CA GLY A 193 -4.76 -13.38 -31.85
C GLY A 193 -4.57 -12.01 -31.20
N VAL A 194 -5.66 -11.37 -30.78
CA VAL A 194 -5.60 -10.11 -30.02
C VAL A 194 -4.86 -10.30 -28.68
N PHE A 195 -5.11 -11.41 -27.98
CA PHE A 195 -4.37 -11.74 -26.75
C PHE A 195 -2.85 -11.75 -26.97
N ILE A 196 -2.37 -12.36 -28.05
CA ILE A 196 -0.93 -12.40 -28.37
C ILE A 196 -0.37 -10.99 -28.52
N LEU A 197 -1.06 -10.12 -29.29
CA LEU A 197 -0.59 -8.77 -29.56
C LEU A 197 -0.65 -7.86 -28.32
N VAL A 198 -1.73 -7.92 -27.55
CA VAL A 198 -1.86 -7.18 -26.28
C VAL A 198 -0.77 -7.60 -25.30
N LEU A 199 -0.56 -8.91 -25.11
CA LEU A 199 0.48 -9.40 -24.21
C LEU A 199 1.89 -9.04 -24.68
N TYR A 200 2.12 -9.03 -26.00
CA TYR A 200 3.38 -8.54 -26.58
C TYR A 200 3.59 -7.05 -26.26
N ASN A 201 2.58 -6.22 -26.49
CA ASN A 201 2.62 -4.79 -26.18
C ASN A 201 2.88 -4.55 -24.68
N HIS A 202 2.20 -5.25 -23.78
CA HIS A 202 2.45 -5.12 -22.33
C HIS A 202 3.89 -5.45 -21.92
N ARG A 203 4.51 -6.45 -22.58
CA ARG A 203 5.90 -6.83 -22.31
C ARG A 203 6.93 -5.83 -22.85
N HIS A 204 6.59 -5.12 -23.92
CA HIS A 204 7.54 -4.29 -24.67
C HIS A 204 7.29 -2.78 -24.61
N ALA A 205 6.10 -2.33 -24.16
CA ALA A 205 5.73 -0.92 -24.06
C ALA A 205 6.14 -0.26 -22.73
N ARG A 206 6.57 -1.02 -21.71
CA ARG A 206 7.13 -0.46 -20.46
C ARG A 206 8.63 -0.16 -20.59
N PRO A 207 9.18 0.84 -19.89
CA PRO A 207 10.18 1.80 -20.41
C PRO A 207 11.62 1.30 -20.54
N VAL A 208 11.83 -0.02 -20.66
CA VAL A 208 13.15 -0.66 -20.57
C VAL A 208 13.84 -0.78 -21.94
N ARG A 209 13.15 -0.51 -23.06
CA ARG A 209 13.76 -0.56 -24.40
C ARG A 209 13.44 0.69 -25.22
N PRO A 210 14.35 1.66 -25.30
CA PRO A 210 14.27 2.74 -26.29
C PRO A 210 14.19 2.14 -27.69
N GLY A 211 13.24 2.59 -28.51
CA GLY A 211 13.19 2.28 -29.95
C GLY A 211 12.31 1.10 -30.39
N ARG A 212 11.41 0.57 -29.56
CA ARG A 212 10.32 -0.30 -30.06
C ARG A 212 8.97 0.34 -29.77
N GLU A 213 8.26 0.68 -30.82
CA GLU A 213 6.88 1.15 -30.72
C GLU A 213 5.94 -0.03 -30.45
N PRO A 214 4.86 0.18 -29.68
CA PRO A 214 3.80 -0.82 -29.55
C PRO A 214 3.22 -1.18 -30.92
N VAL A 215 2.82 -2.44 -31.09
CA VAL A 215 2.12 -2.89 -32.29
C VAL A 215 0.75 -2.24 -32.33
N ASP A 216 0.42 -1.61 -33.45
CA ASP A 216 -0.95 -1.19 -33.74
C ASP A 216 -1.80 -2.43 -34.06
N ILE A 217 -2.56 -2.88 -33.07
CA ILE A 217 -3.40 -4.09 -33.14
C ILE A 217 -4.49 -3.92 -34.21
N ARG A 218 -5.03 -2.70 -34.37
CA ARG A 218 -6.06 -2.43 -35.38
C ARG A 218 -5.46 -2.58 -36.77
N ALA A 219 -4.34 -1.93 -37.02
CA ALA A 219 -3.65 -2.06 -38.29
C ALA A 219 -3.27 -3.53 -38.59
N ALA A 220 -2.83 -4.27 -37.58
CA ALA A 220 -2.40 -5.66 -37.73
C ALA A 220 -3.51 -6.65 -38.11
N LEU A 221 -4.77 -6.38 -37.72
CA LEU A 221 -5.90 -7.32 -37.86
C LEU A 221 -7.08 -6.78 -38.68
N SER A 222 -7.07 -5.50 -39.07
CA SER A 222 -8.19 -4.82 -39.76
C SER A 222 -8.58 -5.40 -41.12
N ASP A 223 -7.70 -6.16 -41.77
CA ASP A 223 -7.97 -6.85 -43.03
C ASP A 223 -8.71 -8.18 -42.83
N LEU A 224 -8.68 -8.74 -41.62
CA LEU A 224 -9.32 -10.01 -41.26
C LEU A 224 -10.62 -9.82 -40.47
N HIS A 225 -10.71 -8.74 -39.70
CA HIS A 225 -11.80 -8.52 -38.74
C HIS A 225 -12.28 -7.07 -38.74
N ASP A 226 -13.55 -6.86 -38.41
CA ASP A 226 -14.10 -5.53 -38.25
C ASP A 226 -13.54 -4.83 -37.00
N GLU A 227 -13.45 -3.49 -37.06
CA GLU A 227 -12.88 -2.67 -35.99
C GLU A 227 -13.62 -2.85 -34.65
N ALA A 228 -14.94 -3.00 -34.68
CA ALA A 228 -15.73 -3.18 -33.46
C ALA A 228 -15.43 -4.50 -32.76
N ALA A 229 -15.28 -5.60 -33.51
CA ALA A 229 -14.88 -6.90 -32.98
C ALA A 229 -13.44 -6.88 -32.45
N ILE A 230 -12.52 -6.17 -33.10
CA ILE A 230 -11.15 -5.98 -32.60
C ILE A 230 -11.18 -5.25 -31.25
N GLU A 231 -11.93 -4.15 -31.13
CA GLU A 231 -12.03 -3.41 -29.87
C GLU A 231 -12.67 -4.22 -28.74
N ASP A 232 -13.74 -4.99 -29.02
CA ASP A 232 -14.33 -5.90 -28.04
C ASP A 232 -13.32 -6.96 -27.58
N ALA A 233 -12.57 -7.55 -28.52
CA ALA A 233 -11.55 -8.53 -28.20
C ALA A 233 -10.40 -7.93 -27.36
N ILE A 234 -10.01 -6.68 -27.62
CA ILE A 234 -9.01 -5.96 -26.81
C ILE A 234 -9.53 -5.78 -25.38
N LEU A 235 -10.76 -5.30 -25.21
CA LEU A 235 -11.36 -5.09 -23.89
C LEU A 235 -11.43 -6.39 -23.09
N ARG A 236 -11.92 -7.47 -23.71
CA ARG A 236 -12.00 -8.80 -23.08
C ARG A 236 -10.63 -9.36 -22.72
N THR A 237 -9.62 -9.08 -23.54
CA THR A 237 -8.23 -9.48 -23.27
C THR A 237 -7.66 -8.71 -22.08
N GLU A 238 -7.87 -7.40 -22.01
CA GLU A 238 -7.43 -6.58 -20.87
C GLU A 238 -8.13 -7.01 -19.57
N GLU A 239 -9.43 -7.32 -19.63
CA GLU A 239 -10.17 -7.89 -18.50
C GLU A 239 -9.62 -9.24 -18.05
N LEU A 240 -9.27 -10.13 -18.99
CA LEU A 240 -8.60 -11.40 -18.69
C LEU A 240 -7.25 -11.17 -17.99
N LEU A 241 -6.43 -10.25 -18.50
CA LEU A 241 -5.11 -9.97 -17.90
C LEU A 241 -5.23 -9.34 -16.51
N ALA A 242 -6.20 -8.44 -16.30
CA ALA A 242 -6.48 -7.87 -15.00
C ALA A 242 -6.94 -8.95 -14.00
N HIS A 243 -7.88 -9.82 -14.40
CA HIS A 243 -8.35 -10.91 -13.55
C HIS A 243 -7.20 -11.88 -13.20
N ALA A 244 -6.32 -12.19 -14.16
CA ALA A 244 -5.15 -13.02 -13.90
C ALA A 244 -4.15 -12.39 -12.91
N VAL A 245 -3.99 -11.06 -12.91
CA VAL A 245 -3.19 -10.34 -11.90
C VAL A 245 -3.85 -10.44 -10.52
N ASP A 246 -5.16 -10.29 -10.43
CA ASP A 246 -5.89 -10.39 -9.16
C ASP A 246 -5.77 -11.79 -8.55
N LEU A 247 -5.90 -12.85 -9.36
CA LEU A 247 -5.70 -14.24 -8.93
C LEU A 247 -4.27 -14.49 -8.45
N ALA A 248 -3.27 -13.87 -9.10
CA ALA A 248 -1.86 -14.04 -8.74
C ALA A 248 -1.50 -13.52 -7.34
N TYR A 249 -2.31 -12.63 -6.74
CA TYR A 249 -2.14 -12.18 -5.35
C TYR A 249 -2.78 -13.14 -4.33
N GLY A 250 -3.63 -14.08 -4.77
CA GLY A 250 -4.25 -15.09 -3.93
C GLY A 250 -3.30 -16.25 -3.59
N ALA A 251 -3.39 -16.79 -2.38
CA ALA A 251 -2.65 -18.00 -1.97
C ALA A 251 -3.33 -19.30 -2.45
N ARG A 252 -3.93 -19.29 -3.65
CA ARG A 252 -4.71 -20.41 -4.21
C ARG A 252 -3.84 -21.34 -5.07
N ASP A 253 -4.36 -22.54 -5.32
CA ASP A 253 -3.74 -23.51 -6.22
C ASP A 253 -3.94 -23.10 -7.68
N ALA A 254 -2.86 -23.09 -8.47
CA ALA A 254 -2.86 -22.62 -9.86
C ALA A 254 -3.81 -23.41 -10.80
N HIS A 255 -4.22 -24.62 -10.42
CA HIS A 255 -5.20 -25.39 -11.19
C HIS A 255 -6.60 -24.78 -11.07
N ASP A 256 -6.98 -24.36 -9.86
CA ASP A 256 -8.27 -23.76 -9.57
C ASP A 256 -8.39 -22.39 -10.26
N ASP A 257 -7.31 -21.61 -10.25
CA ASP A 257 -7.26 -20.31 -10.93
C ASP A 257 -7.50 -20.43 -12.44
N ARG A 258 -7.00 -21.50 -13.08
CA ARG A 258 -7.24 -21.72 -14.52
C ARG A 258 -8.69 -22.08 -14.83
N VAL A 259 -9.32 -22.89 -13.98
CA VAL A 259 -10.76 -23.22 -14.12
C VAL A 259 -11.61 -21.97 -13.90
N GLU A 260 -11.26 -21.16 -12.91
CA GLU A 260 -11.92 -19.88 -12.65
C GLU A 260 -11.82 -18.93 -13.84
N LEU A 261 -10.62 -18.76 -14.42
CA LEU A 261 -10.46 -17.95 -15.63
C LEU A 261 -11.23 -18.50 -16.83
N GLN A 262 -11.26 -19.83 -17.02
CA GLN A 262 -11.99 -20.44 -18.13
C GLN A 262 -13.50 -20.17 -18.04
N LEU A 263 -14.05 -20.15 -16.82
CA LEU A 263 -15.46 -19.86 -16.56
C LEU A 263 -15.77 -18.36 -16.74
N ALA A 264 -14.89 -17.49 -16.25
CA ALA A 264 -15.07 -16.04 -16.33
C ALA A 264 -14.84 -15.48 -17.74
N HIS A 265 -13.93 -16.10 -18.50
CA HIS A 265 -13.45 -15.62 -19.80
C HIS A 265 -13.61 -16.69 -20.89
N PRO A 266 -14.85 -17.01 -21.30
CA PRO A 266 -15.10 -18.02 -22.32
C PRO A 266 -14.54 -17.58 -23.69
N GLY A 267 -14.07 -18.53 -24.49
CA GLY A 267 -13.53 -18.30 -25.83
C GLY A 267 -12.01 -18.23 -25.92
N PHE A 268 -11.30 -17.96 -24.82
CA PHE A 268 -9.85 -18.10 -24.81
C PHE A 268 -9.42 -19.57 -24.74
N SER A 269 -8.34 -19.90 -25.45
CA SER A 269 -7.80 -21.25 -25.41
C SER A 269 -7.10 -21.55 -24.08
N PRO A 270 -7.01 -22.83 -23.65
CA PRO A 270 -6.33 -23.19 -22.41
C PRO A 270 -4.86 -22.74 -22.34
N GLU A 271 -4.18 -22.65 -23.50
CA GLU A 271 -2.82 -22.13 -23.58
C GLU A 271 -2.77 -20.64 -23.24
N HIS A 272 -3.68 -19.84 -23.80
CA HIS A 272 -3.75 -18.40 -23.57
C HIS A 272 -4.13 -18.07 -22.12
N LEU A 273 -5.05 -18.83 -21.51
CA LEU A 273 -5.35 -18.71 -20.08
C LEU A 273 -4.12 -19.00 -19.21
N SER A 274 -3.35 -20.05 -19.54
CA SER A 274 -2.12 -20.37 -18.82
C SER A 274 -1.06 -19.27 -18.97
N ARG A 275 -1.00 -18.62 -20.14
CA ARG A 275 -0.12 -17.46 -20.37
C ARG A 275 -0.58 -16.22 -19.60
N ALA A 276 -1.88 -16.01 -19.45
CA ALA A 276 -2.46 -14.93 -18.66
C ALA A 276 -2.09 -15.08 -17.18
N LEU A 277 -2.22 -16.27 -16.60
CA LEU A 277 -1.79 -16.55 -15.22
C LEU A 277 -0.29 -16.31 -15.02
N ASN A 278 0.53 -16.81 -15.95
CA ASN A 278 1.97 -16.55 -15.93
C ASN A 278 2.34 -15.06 -16.06
N TRP A 279 1.50 -14.28 -16.74
CA TRP A 279 1.62 -12.82 -16.76
C TRP A 279 1.25 -12.22 -15.40
N GLY A 280 0.11 -12.61 -14.82
CA GLY A 280 -0.32 -12.20 -13.49
C GLY A 280 0.76 -12.42 -12.44
N HIS A 281 1.27 -13.65 -12.31
CA HIS A 281 2.32 -13.99 -11.34
C HIS A 281 3.64 -13.24 -11.55
N ARG A 282 3.99 -12.89 -12.78
CA ARG A 282 5.20 -12.07 -13.05
C ARG A 282 4.99 -10.60 -12.70
N THR A 283 3.79 -10.10 -12.89
CA THR A 283 3.45 -8.70 -12.65
C THR A 283 3.23 -8.42 -11.15
N ALA A 284 2.79 -9.43 -10.40
CA ALA A 284 2.57 -9.35 -8.96
C ALA A 284 3.85 -9.41 -8.11
N ARG A 285 4.98 -9.85 -8.68
CA ARG A 285 6.30 -9.88 -8.02
C ARG A 285 7.01 -8.53 -8.10
#